data_AF-A0A317ME18-F1
#
_entry.id   AF-A0A317ME18-F1
#
_cell.length_a   1.000
_cell.length_b   1.000
_cell.length_c   1.000
_cell.angle_alpha   90.00
_cell.angle_beta   90.00
_cell.angle_gamma   90.00
#
_symmetry.space_group_name_H-M   'P 1'
#
loop_
_entity.id
_entity.type
_entity.pdbx_description
1 polymer ?
#
loop_
_entity_poly.entity_id
_entity_poly.type
_entity_poly.pdbx_seq_one_letter_code
_entity_poly.pdbx_strand_id
1 'polypeptide(L)'
;MRKILFILLIPFTAFAQHVVITGKVPDCPDSMDVFVYKPIGTFFNSSYKQSAGKVGNHEFTLKVPMTTAGFITIENKYVKSVLYVEPGDSVDIGISREGSAGKKIYSGSNAAGHEMFNNDTPLSSDRLSSAMEYVLDTAKTVNGALWGMRSTLFSLKAPLLVYLRKGQISVGFYENMVTTLESRLVYYLLNGAGKRLDSPNERKNKALNDKELKQLVQDASDLFDPFDAKYVSSPGVELLIAKKCYLIKKGYVRGGASAASIDFWRHFDEPYRLYAYAPVNLHEMVAGNEFLTHIPGRPSASGEQADLFNYFKTNFPKSVYIPVVEELLDRK
;
A
#
# COMPACT_ATOMS: atom_id res chain seq x y z
N MET A 1 45.78 -20.10 37.10
CA MET A 1 45.31 -18.91 36.37
C MET A 1 44.27 -19.34 35.33
N ARG A 2 42.97 -19.31 35.68
CA ARG A 2 41.88 -19.49 34.71
C ARG A 2 41.10 -18.18 34.66
N LYS A 3 41.30 -17.42 33.58
CA LYS A 3 40.49 -16.24 33.26
C LYS A 3 39.15 -16.75 32.73
N ILE A 4 38.11 -16.69 33.55
CA ILE A 4 36.73 -16.91 33.11
C ILE A 4 36.30 -15.61 32.43
N LEU A 5 36.23 -15.65 31.10
CA LEU A 5 35.65 -14.60 30.27
C LEU A 5 34.13 -14.64 30.47
N PHE A 6 33.61 -13.78 31.34
CA PHE A 6 32.18 -13.50 31.40
C PHE A 6 31.78 -12.77 30.12
N ILE A 7 31.35 -13.53 29.11
CA ILE A 7 30.60 -12.99 27.99
C ILE A 7 29.28 -12.49 28.57
N LEU A 8 29.17 -11.18 28.74
CA LEU A 8 27.94 -10.47 29.04
C LEU A 8 26.91 -10.80 27.94
N LEU A 9 26.08 -11.81 28.22
CA LEU A 9 24.79 -12.01 27.57
C LEU A 9 23.89 -10.85 28.02
N ILE A 10 24.07 -9.69 27.39
CA ILE A 10 23.05 -8.65 27.42
C ILE A 10 21.89 -9.23 26.61
N PRO A 11 20.72 -9.51 27.20
CA PRO A 11 19.55 -9.76 26.40
C PRO A 11 19.32 -8.49 25.60
N PHE A 12 19.56 -8.55 24.28
CA PHE A 12 19.07 -7.55 23.34
C PHE A 12 17.56 -7.60 23.39
N THR A 13 16.99 -6.99 24.42
CA THR A 13 15.60 -6.57 24.43
C THR A 13 15.52 -5.58 23.28
N ALA A 14 14.85 -6.00 22.21
CA ALA A 14 14.53 -5.14 21.09
C ALA A 14 13.57 -4.07 21.61
N PHE A 15 14.12 -3.02 22.23
CA PHE A 15 13.34 -1.85 22.59
C PHE A 15 12.73 -1.32 21.30
N ALA A 16 11.40 -1.21 21.27
CA ALA A 16 10.70 -0.57 20.17
C ALA A 16 11.33 0.82 19.95
N GLN A 17 12.02 0.99 18.84
CA GLN A 17 12.59 2.27 18.48
C GLN A 17 11.45 3.13 17.93
N HIS A 18 11.52 4.42 18.23
CA HIS A 18 10.51 5.36 17.78
C HIS A 18 11.02 6.06 16.53
N VAL A 19 10.15 6.15 15.53
CA VAL A 19 10.33 7.10 14.44
C VAL A 19 9.83 8.46 14.92
N VAL A 20 10.64 9.49 14.75
CA VAL A 20 10.27 10.87 15.10
C VAL A 20 9.81 11.58 13.84
N ILE A 21 8.58 12.10 13.87
CA ILE A 21 8.02 12.82 12.73
C ILE A 21 7.61 14.19 13.19
N THR A 22 8.25 15.21 12.64
CA THR A 22 7.86 16.59 12.85
C THR A 22 7.17 17.13 11.61
N GLY A 23 6.37 18.17 11.77
CA GLY A 23 5.92 18.91 10.61
C GLY A 23 5.36 20.27 10.92
N LYS A 24 5.45 21.15 9.93
CA LYS A 24 4.98 22.53 9.97
C LYS A 24 3.76 22.67 9.07
N VAL A 25 2.64 23.02 9.68
CA VAL A 25 1.31 23.09 9.05
C VAL A 25 0.73 24.49 9.32
N PRO A 26 1.22 25.53 8.62
CA PRO A 26 1.05 26.91 9.02
C PRO A 26 -0.40 27.41 8.94
N ASP A 27 -1.28 26.71 8.21
CA ASP A 27 -2.71 27.00 8.10
C ASP A 27 -3.59 26.12 9.00
N CYS A 28 -2.98 25.20 9.76
CA CYS A 28 -3.68 24.28 10.64
C CYS A 28 -3.86 24.92 12.03
N PRO A 29 -5.10 25.00 12.56
CA PRO A 29 -5.36 25.38 13.93
C PRO A 29 -4.66 24.47 14.94
N ASP A 30 -4.28 25.04 16.08
CA ASP A 30 -3.79 24.29 17.22
C ASP A 30 -4.87 23.33 17.76
N SER A 31 -4.42 22.30 18.49
CA SER A 31 -5.22 21.20 19.04
C SER A 31 -5.87 20.27 18.01
N MET A 32 -5.65 20.48 16.71
CA MET A 32 -6.09 19.51 15.70
C MET A 32 -5.30 18.21 15.80
N ASP A 33 -6.01 17.08 15.77
CA ASP A 33 -5.38 15.77 15.79
C ASP A 33 -4.57 15.51 14.51
N VAL A 34 -3.42 14.88 14.69
CA VAL A 34 -2.60 14.33 13.62
C VAL A 34 -2.66 12.82 13.72
N PHE A 35 -3.06 12.19 12.62
CA PHE A 35 -3.31 10.76 12.57
C PHE A 35 -2.17 10.03 11.87
N VAL A 36 -1.94 8.79 12.31
CA VAL A 36 -0.99 7.87 11.72
C VAL A 36 -1.69 6.57 11.38
N TYR A 37 -1.38 6.06 10.19
CA TYR A 37 -1.73 4.71 9.73
C TYR A 37 -0.44 3.92 9.67
N LYS A 38 -0.30 2.91 10.55
CA LYS A 38 0.87 2.04 10.62
C LYS A 38 0.59 0.70 9.95
N PRO A 39 1.60 0.05 9.38
CA PRO A 39 1.50 -1.35 8.98
C PRO A 39 0.96 -2.23 10.12
N ILE A 40 0.21 -3.27 9.77
CA ILE A 40 -0.19 -4.32 10.71
C ILE A 40 0.61 -5.57 10.33
N GLY A 41 1.58 -5.92 11.17
CA GLY A 41 2.63 -6.86 10.79
C GLY A 41 3.41 -6.33 9.58
N THR A 42 3.45 -7.12 8.50
CA THR A 42 4.10 -6.75 7.23
C THR A 42 3.17 -6.07 6.23
N PHE A 43 1.87 -5.96 6.55
CA PHE A 43 0.85 -5.50 5.62
C PHE A 43 0.72 -3.98 5.60
N PHE A 44 0.62 -3.42 4.41
CA PHE A 44 0.25 -2.01 4.26
C PHE A 44 -1.14 -1.76 4.83
N ASN A 45 -1.31 -0.61 5.46
CA ASN A 45 -2.58 -0.22 6.06
C ASN A 45 -2.88 1.25 5.76
N SER A 46 -4.07 1.50 5.20
CA SER A 46 -4.61 2.83 4.95
C SER A 46 -5.91 3.11 5.71
N SER A 47 -6.34 2.19 6.57
CA SER A 47 -7.67 2.19 7.19
C SER A 47 -7.63 2.38 8.70
N TYR A 48 -6.63 1.82 9.41
CA TYR A 48 -6.51 1.99 10.86
C TYR A 48 -5.92 3.34 11.23
N LYS A 49 -6.81 4.29 11.50
CA LYS A 49 -6.48 5.65 11.88
C LYS A 49 -6.21 5.75 13.39
N GLN A 50 -4.96 6.01 13.77
CA GLN A 50 -4.57 6.24 15.17
C GLN A 50 -4.29 7.71 15.40
N SER A 51 -4.89 8.34 16.42
CA SER A 51 -4.43 9.67 16.85
C SER A 51 -3.06 9.52 17.50
N ALA A 52 -2.05 10.21 16.95
CA ALA A 52 -0.66 10.09 17.37
C ALA A 52 -0.14 11.36 18.07
N GLY A 53 -0.87 12.46 17.96
CA GLY A 53 -0.48 13.75 18.53
C GLY A 53 -1.42 14.86 18.08
N LYS A 54 -1.13 16.08 18.53
CA LYS A 54 -1.89 17.28 18.18
C LYS A 54 -0.96 18.35 17.64
N VAL A 55 -1.52 19.24 16.82
CA VAL A 55 -0.84 20.45 16.37
C VAL A 55 -0.76 21.45 17.53
N GLY A 56 0.38 22.09 17.72
CA GLY A 56 0.58 23.21 18.63
C GLY A 56 1.57 24.20 18.03
N ASN A 57 1.27 25.50 18.12
CA ASN A 57 1.99 26.56 17.42
C ASN A 57 2.15 26.29 15.91
N HIS A 58 1.12 25.74 15.26
CA HIS A 58 1.16 25.32 13.84
C HIS A 58 2.21 24.26 13.49
N GLU A 59 2.75 23.55 14.48
CA GLU A 59 3.69 22.46 14.30
C GLU A 59 3.17 21.20 14.99
N PHE A 60 3.67 20.03 14.61
CA PHE A 60 3.42 18.79 15.32
C PHE A 60 4.71 18.00 15.50
N THR A 61 4.74 17.17 16.54
CA THR A 61 5.82 16.18 16.77
C THR A 61 5.18 14.86 17.19
N LEU A 62 5.44 13.81 16.43
CA LEU A 62 4.93 12.46 16.66
C LEU A 62 6.10 11.55 17.01
N LYS A 63 5.89 10.66 17.99
CA LYS A 63 6.77 9.53 18.28
C LYS A 63 6.04 8.25 17.93
N VAL A 64 6.36 7.70 16.77
CA VAL A 64 5.65 6.54 16.22
C VAL A 64 6.45 5.27 16.56
N PRO A 65 5.95 4.38 17.43
CA PRO A 65 6.66 3.15 17.74
C PRO A 65 6.65 2.23 16.50
N MET A 66 7.84 1.83 16.05
CA MET A 66 8.04 0.97 14.89
C MET A 66 9.04 -0.15 15.25
N THR A 67 8.63 -1.39 15.03
CA THR A 67 9.49 -2.57 15.24
C THR A 67 10.12 -3.07 13.94
N THR A 68 9.55 -2.70 12.79
CA THR A 68 10.00 -3.08 11.45
C THR A 68 9.89 -1.89 10.52
N ALA A 69 10.68 -1.89 9.44
CA ALA A 69 10.54 -0.89 8.40
C ALA A 69 9.22 -1.05 7.64
N GLY A 70 8.69 0.03 7.09
CA GLY A 70 7.48 -0.01 6.29
C GLY A 70 6.92 1.36 5.93
N PHE A 71 5.85 1.34 5.14
CA PHE A 71 5.12 2.55 4.79
C PHE A 71 4.12 2.93 5.88
N ILE A 72 4.20 4.16 6.35
CA ILE A 72 3.21 4.80 7.21
C ILE A 72 2.53 5.94 6.45
N THR A 73 1.30 6.25 6.83
CA THR A 73 0.62 7.48 6.36
C THR A 73 0.44 8.43 7.52
N ILE A 74 0.84 9.69 7.32
CA ILE A 74 0.54 10.81 8.23
C ILE A 74 -0.57 11.62 7.60
N GLU A 75 -1.62 11.92 8.36
CA GLU A 75 -2.76 12.64 7.86
C GLU A 75 -3.35 13.57 8.91
N ASN A 76 -3.63 14.81 8.49
CA ASN A 76 -4.66 15.66 9.06
C ASN A 76 -5.38 16.37 7.89
N LYS A 77 -6.24 17.34 8.18
CA LYS A 77 -6.96 18.09 7.14
C LYS A 77 -6.06 18.87 6.17
N TYR A 78 -4.84 19.21 6.58
CA TYR A 78 -3.90 20.10 5.88
C TYR A 78 -2.66 19.37 5.32
N VAL A 79 -2.31 18.21 5.86
CA VAL A 79 -1.19 17.39 5.41
C VAL A 79 -1.64 15.95 5.22
N LYS A 80 -1.27 15.35 4.08
CA LYS A 80 -1.32 13.90 3.87
C LYS A 80 -0.03 13.44 3.24
N SER A 81 0.72 12.55 3.89
CA SER A 81 2.02 12.09 3.40
C SER A 81 2.18 10.60 3.64
N VAL A 82 2.63 9.88 2.62
CA VAL A 82 3.04 8.48 2.75
C VAL A 82 4.56 8.44 2.86
N LEU A 83 5.06 7.85 3.92
CA LEU A 83 6.49 7.80 4.26
C LEU A 83 6.92 6.35 4.38
N TYR A 84 8.00 5.96 3.73
CA TYR A 84 8.74 4.77 4.13
C TYR A 84 9.72 5.14 5.24
N VAL A 85 9.65 4.45 6.37
CA VAL A 85 10.47 4.70 7.56
C VAL A 85 11.03 3.39 8.11
N GLU A 86 12.22 3.49 8.71
CA GLU A 86 12.91 2.41 9.41
C GLU A 86 12.96 2.73 10.92
N PRO A 87 13.03 1.72 11.81
CA PRO A 87 13.12 1.96 13.24
C PRO A 87 14.27 2.92 13.58
N GLY A 88 13.97 3.98 14.32
CA GLY A 88 14.94 5.03 14.70
C GLY A 88 15.06 6.20 13.72
N ASP A 89 14.34 6.18 12.59
CA ASP A 89 14.34 7.29 11.64
C ASP A 89 13.78 8.60 12.23
N SER A 90 14.24 9.72 11.66
CA SER A 90 13.66 11.03 11.90
C SER A 90 13.30 11.67 10.56
N VAL A 91 12.07 12.17 10.45
CA VAL A 91 11.54 12.82 9.23
C VAL A 91 10.87 14.13 9.63
N ASP A 92 11.23 15.22 8.95
CA ASP A 92 10.57 16.52 9.09
C ASP A 92 9.80 16.86 7.81
N ILE A 93 8.54 17.30 7.97
CA ILE A 93 7.63 17.64 6.89
C ILE A 93 7.25 19.13 6.98
N GLY A 94 7.87 19.97 6.17
CA GLY A 94 7.44 21.35 5.98
C GLY A 94 6.37 21.47 4.90
N ILE A 95 5.37 22.33 5.06
CA ILE A 95 4.50 22.76 3.96
C ILE A 95 4.95 24.15 3.50
N SER A 96 5.40 24.25 2.24
CA SER A 96 5.70 25.54 1.62
C SER A 96 4.42 26.27 1.26
N ARG A 97 4.35 27.56 1.61
CA ARG A 97 3.30 28.49 1.15
C ARG A 97 3.60 29.10 -0.22
N GLU A 98 4.81 28.91 -0.76
CA GLU A 98 5.22 29.48 -2.05
C GLU A 98 4.94 28.49 -3.20
N GLY A 99 4.10 28.91 -4.15
CA GLY A 99 3.73 28.15 -5.35
C GLY A 99 2.35 27.48 -5.31
N SER A 100 1.89 26.98 -6.46
CA SER A 100 0.61 26.28 -6.60
C SER A 100 0.51 25.08 -5.65
N ALA A 101 -0.46 25.10 -4.74
CA ALA A 101 -0.92 23.98 -3.91
C ALA A 101 0.16 23.30 -3.02
N GLY A 102 0.58 23.97 -1.94
CA GLY A 102 1.04 23.30 -0.71
C GLY A 102 2.13 22.24 -0.90
N LYS A 103 3.17 22.56 -1.67
CA LYS A 103 4.33 21.67 -1.87
C LYS A 103 4.92 21.28 -0.52
N LYS A 104 5.13 19.98 -0.29
CA LYS A 104 5.76 19.45 0.93
C LYS A 104 7.27 19.45 0.77
N ILE A 105 7.98 19.90 1.79
CA ILE A 105 9.44 19.90 1.86
C ILE A 105 9.80 18.86 2.91
N TYR A 106 10.74 17.98 2.58
CA TYR A 106 11.15 16.91 3.48
C TYR A 106 12.61 17.12 3.91
N SER A 107 12.90 16.81 5.17
CA SER A 107 14.28 16.66 5.66
C SER A 107 14.39 15.45 6.59
N GLY A 108 15.63 14.99 6.84
CA GLY A 108 15.89 13.76 7.59
C GLY A 108 15.99 12.51 6.70
N SER A 109 15.66 11.35 7.27
CA SER A 109 15.78 10.05 6.60
C SER A 109 14.93 9.98 5.34
N ASN A 110 15.53 9.56 4.23
CA ASN A 110 14.86 9.35 2.93
C ASN A 110 14.14 10.57 2.33
N ALA A 111 14.47 11.79 2.78
CA ALA A 111 13.77 13.02 2.41
C ALA A 111 13.64 13.23 0.88
N ALA A 112 14.71 13.01 0.12
CA ALA A 112 14.69 13.15 -1.35
C ALA A 112 13.69 12.18 -2.01
N GLY A 113 13.57 10.98 -1.46
CA GLY A 113 12.60 9.99 -1.91
C GLY A 113 11.17 10.36 -1.53
N HIS A 114 10.93 10.83 -0.31
CA HIS A 114 9.60 11.29 0.11
C HIS A 114 9.13 12.50 -0.69
N GLU A 115 10.03 13.44 -1.01
CA GLU A 115 9.73 14.59 -1.88
C GLU A 115 9.30 14.10 -3.26
N MET A 116 10.05 13.14 -3.83
CA MET A 116 9.70 12.52 -5.11
C MET A 116 8.36 11.78 -5.05
N PHE A 117 7.95 11.20 -3.92
CA PHE A 117 6.72 10.41 -3.87
C PHE A 117 5.45 11.25 -3.63
N ASN A 118 5.56 12.33 -2.84
CA ASN A 118 4.40 13.01 -2.27
C ASN A 118 4.00 14.34 -2.92
N ASN A 119 4.82 14.89 -3.83
CA ASN A 119 4.62 16.21 -4.45
C ASN A 119 4.14 16.19 -5.91
N ASP A 120 3.10 15.40 -6.21
CA ASP A 120 2.49 15.31 -7.55
C ASP A 120 3.51 15.19 -8.70
N THR A 121 4.41 14.23 -8.52
CA THR A 121 5.56 13.96 -9.39
C THR A 121 5.16 12.99 -10.52
N PRO A 122 6.07 12.59 -11.43
CA PRO A 122 5.84 11.47 -12.35
C PRO A 122 5.31 10.16 -11.70
N LEU A 123 5.29 10.04 -10.37
CA LEU A 123 4.79 8.89 -9.62
C LEU A 123 3.32 9.02 -9.19
N SER A 124 2.63 10.12 -9.54
CA SER A 124 1.22 10.32 -9.21
C SER A 124 0.30 9.37 -9.99
N SER A 125 -0.85 9.04 -9.40
CA SER A 125 -1.82 8.10 -9.98
C SER A 125 -2.22 8.44 -11.41
N ASP A 126 -2.48 9.72 -11.68
CA ASP A 126 -2.91 10.19 -12.99
C ASP A 126 -1.80 10.05 -14.04
N ARG A 127 -0.55 10.33 -13.66
CA ARG A 127 0.62 10.16 -14.53
C ARG A 127 0.87 8.69 -14.86
N LEU A 128 0.82 7.82 -13.85
CA LEU A 128 1.00 6.37 -14.02
C LEU A 128 -0.12 5.76 -14.87
N SER A 129 -1.38 6.13 -14.60
CA SER A 129 -2.53 5.69 -15.40
C SER A 129 -2.38 6.15 -16.85
N SER A 130 -2.08 7.43 -17.07
CA SER A 130 -1.92 7.99 -18.42
C SER A 130 -0.77 7.31 -19.19
N ALA A 131 0.33 6.98 -18.51
CA ALA A 131 1.44 6.26 -19.12
C ALA A 131 1.02 4.86 -19.58
N MET A 132 0.26 4.11 -18.76
CA MET A 132 -0.22 2.78 -19.15
C MET A 132 -1.31 2.81 -20.22
N GLU A 133 -2.18 3.82 -20.20
CA GLU A 133 -3.12 4.07 -21.30
C GLU A 133 -2.38 4.34 -22.61
N TYR A 134 -1.33 5.17 -22.59
CA TYR A 134 -0.49 5.40 -23.76
C TYR A 134 0.19 4.12 -24.27
N VAL A 135 0.72 3.29 -23.36
CA VAL A 135 1.29 1.97 -23.72
C VAL A 135 0.26 1.10 -24.43
N LEU A 136 -0.96 1.00 -23.89
CA LEU A 136 -2.03 0.20 -24.48
C LEU A 136 -2.52 0.77 -25.82
N ASP A 137 -2.56 2.10 -25.97
CA ASP A 137 -3.01 2.77 -27.18
C ASP A 137 -1.99 2.71 -28.33
N THR A 138 -0.71 2.48 -28.03
CA THR A 138 0.38 2.49 -29.03
C THR A 138 1.01 1.12 -29.32
N ALA A 139 0.86 0.16 -28.40
CA ALA A 139 1.42 -1.17 -28.57
C ALA A 139 0.82 -1.92 -29.77
N LYS A 140 1.69 -2.46 -30.63
CA LYS A 140 1.27 -3.28 -31.80
C LYS A 140 1.14 -4.76 -31.48
N THR A 141 1.69 -5.21 -30.36
CA THR A 141 1.73 -6.62 -29.93
C THR A 141 1.68 -6.71 -28.41
N VAL A 142 1.34 -7.90 -27.88
CA VAL A 142 1.38 -8.20 -26.44
C VAL A 142 2.76 -7.90 -25.85
N ASN A 143 3.82 -8.40 -26.48
CA ASN A 143 5.20 -8.14 -26.06
C ASN A 143 5.56 -6.65 -26.10
N GLY A 144 5.03 -5.91 -27.08
CA GLY A 144 5.20 -4.45 -27.15
C GLY A 144 4.59 -3.73 -25.95
N ALA A 145 3.38 -4.14 -25.51
CA ALA A 145 2.74 -3.57 -24.33
C ALA A 145 3.51 -3.90 -23.05
N LEU A 146 3.94 -5.16 -22.86
CA LEU A 146 4.74 -5.58 -21.71
C LEU A 146 6.09 -4.85 -21.66
N TRP A 147 6.74 -4.69 -22.82
CA TRP A 147 7.98 -3.93 -22.91
C TRP A 147 7.76 -2.45 -22.59
N GLY A 148 6.65 -1.86 -23.06
CA GLY A 148 6.26 -0.49 -22.72
C GLY A 148 6.15 -0.28 -21.22
N MET A 149 5.43 -1.16 -20.50
CA MET A 149 5.34 -1.11 -19.04
C MET A 149 6.72 -1.21 -18.36
N ARG A 150 7.57 -2.16 -18.78
CA ARG A 150 8.92 -2.35 -18.25
C ARG A 150 9.82 -1.14 -18.51
N SER A 151 9.74 -0.54 -19.69
CA SER A 151 10.48 0.67 -20.04
C SER A 151 10.04 1.84 -19.18
N THR A 152 8.72 2.01 -18.96
CA THR A 152 8.20 3.02 -18.02
C THR A 152 8.75 2.81 -16.62
N LEU A 153 8.71 1.58 -16.08
CA LEU A 153 9.27 1.27 -14.76
C LEU A 153 10.77 1.60 -14.69
N PHE A 154 11.52 1.27 -15.74
CA PHE A 154 12.96 1.59 -15.82
C PHE A 154 13.21 3.10 -15.75
N SER A 155 12.45 3.89 -16.50
CA SER A 155 12.56 5.36 -16.46
C SER A 155 12.20 5.93 -15.09
N LEU A 156 11.16 5.40 -14.43
CA LEU A 156 10.72 5.90 -13.13
C LEU A 156 11.68 5.54 -11.99
N LYS A 157 12.38 4.39 -12.06
CA LYS A 157 13.36 4.01 -11.03
C LYS A 157 14.73 4.65 -11.21
N ALA A 158 15.03 5.24 -12.38
CA ALA A 158 16.34 5.82 -12.65
C ALA A 158 16.69 6.99 -11.70
N PRO A 159 15.79 7.96 -11.43
CA PRO A 159 16.05 8.99 -10.42
C PRO A 159 16.28 8.42 -9.00
N LEU A 160 15.51 7.39 -8.61
CA LEU A 160 15.68 6.73 -7.31
C LEU A 160 17.08 6.11 -7.19
N LEU A 161 17.59 5.48 -8.26
CA LEU A 161 18.94 4.90 -8.25
C LEU A 161 20.03 5.98 -8.08
N VAL A 162 19.81 7.18 -8.62
CA VAL A 162 20.73 8.32 -8.40
C VAL A 162 20.72 8.74 -6.93
N TYR A 163 19.54 8.84 -6.30
CA TYR A 163 19.44 9.17 -4.87
C TYR A 163 20.08 8.09 -3.99
N LEU A 164 19.89 6.81 -4.33
CA LEU A 164 20.52 5.69 -3.62
C LEU A 164 22.04 5.78 -3.69
N ARG A 165 22.61 6.00 -4.88
CA ARG A 165 24.07 6.12 -5.08
C ARG A 165 24.68 7.31 -4.36
N LYS A 166 23.91 8.37 -4.14
CA LYS A 166 24.31 9.56 -3.38
C LYS A 166 24.11 9.41 -1.86
N GLY A 167 23.57 8.27 -1.40
CA GLY A 167 23.25 8.06 0.02
C GLY A 167 22.09 8.92 0.53
N GLN A 168 21.25 9.44 -0.36
CA GLN A 168 20.12 10.32 0.00
C GLN A 168 18.84 9.53 0.35
N ILE A 169 18.81 8.23 0.03
CA ILE A 169 17.78 7.27 0.42
C ILE A 169 18.45 5.95 0.84
N SER A 170 17.81 5.19 1.72
CA SER A 170 18.27 3.85 2.12
C SER A 170 18.01 2.81 1.03
N VAL A 171 18.70 1.66 1.14
CA VAL A 171 18.44 0.49 0.28
C VAL A 171 17.00 0.01 0.46
N GLY A 172 16.53 -0.08 1.71
CA GLY A 172 15.16 -0.47 2.04
C GLY A 172 14.13 0.46 1.39
N PHE A 173 14.37 1.77 1.41
CA PHE A 173 13.52 2.74 0.71
C PHE A 173 13.49 2.46 -0.80
N TYR A 174 14.66 2.28 -1.43
CA TYR A 174 14.75 2.02 -2.87
C TYR A 174 13.97 0.77 -3.28
N GLU A 175 14.19 -0.35 -2.60
CA GLU A 175 13.56 -1.64 -2.93
C GLU A 175 12.04 -1.58 -2.77
N ASN A 176 11.55 -1.02 -1.67
CA ASN A 176 10.12 -0.88 -1.42
C ASN A 176 9.45 0.10 -2.39
N MET A 177 10.14 1.17 -2.77
CA MET A 177 9.63 2.11 -3.76
C MET A 177 9.59 1.51 -5.17
N VAL A 178 10.60 0.77 -5.59
CA VAL A 178 10.58 0.05 -6.87
C VAL A 178 9.43 -0.95 -6.91
N THR A 179 9.24 -1.70 -5.82
CA THR A 179 8.14 -2.67 -5.70
C THR A 179 6.77 -1.97 -5.75
N THR A 180 6.63 -0.82 -5.08
CA THR A 180 5.42 -0.01 -5.13
C THR A 180 5.14 0.51 -6.55
N LEU A 181 6.16 0.99 -7.26
CA LEU A 181 6.00 1.46 -8.64
C LEU A 181 5.62 0.33 -9.60
N GLU A 182 6.26 -0.83 -9.47
CA GLU A 182 5.90 -2.02 -10.23
C GLU A 182 4.44 -2.40 -9.98
N SER A 183 4.02 -2.48 -8.71
CA SER A 183 2.65 -2.83 -8.33
C SER A 183 1.60 -1.88 -8.95
N ARG A 184 1.88 -0.57 -8.95
CA ARG A 184 0.97 0.46 -9.51
C ARG A 184 0.91 0.39 -11.03
N LEU A 185 2.05 0.23 -11.71
CA LEU A 185 2.07 0.08 -13.16
C LEU A 185 1.34 -1.18 -13.62
N VAL A 186 1.57 -2.31 -12.93
CA VAL A 186 0.84 -3.57 -13.19
C VAL A 186 -0.66 -3.35 -12.98
N TYR A 187 -1.07 -2.73 -11.88
CA TYR A 187 -2.47 -2.41 -11.64
C TYR A 187 -3.08 -1.59 -12.79
N TYR A 188 -2.43 -0.50 -13.21
CA TYR A 188 -2.96 0.36 -14.29
C TYR A 188 -2.97 -0.35 -15.64
N LEU A 189 -1.95 -1.17 -15.96
CA LEU A 189 -1.93 -1.99 -17.18
C LEU A 189 -3.10 -2.99 -17.20
N LEU A 190 -3.25 -3.76 -16.11
CA LEU A 190 -4.33 -4.75 -15.96
C LEU A 190 -5.71 -4.07 -15.96
N ASN A 191 -5.82 -2.89 -15.35
CA ASN A 191 -7.06 -2.13 -15.32
C ASN A 191 -7.45 -1.60 -16.69
N GLY A 192 -6.51 -0.96 -17.42
CA GLY A 192 -6.73 -0.44 -18.76
C GLY A 192 -7.03 -1.53 -19.78
N ALA A 193 -6.34 -2.68 -19.71
CA ALA A 193 -6.61 -3.82 -20.57
C ALA A 193 -7.97 -4.48 -20.23
N GLY A 194 -8.28 -4.64 -18.94
CA GLY A 194 -9.57 -5.15 -18.48
C GLY A 194 -10.75 -4.29 -18.95
N LYS A 195 -10.66 -2.96 -18.82
CA LYS A 195 -11.69 -2.02 -19.33
C LYS A 195 -11.93 -2.20 -20.83
N ARG A 196 -10.86 -2.35 -21.62
CA ARG A 196 -10.96 -2.60 -23.07
C ARG A 196 -11.59 -3.95 -23.38
N LEU A 197 -11.38 -4.98 -22.55
CA LEU A 197 -12.06 -6.27 -22.68
C LEU A 197 -13.55 -6.18 -22.36
N ASP A 198 -13.92 -5.44 -21.30
CA ASP A 198 -15.31 -5.22 -20.91
C ASP A 198 -16.07 -4.34 -21.93
N SER A 199 -15.39 -3.36 -22.54
CA SER A 199 -15.95 -2.42 -23.51
C SER A 199 -15.16 -2.39 -24.84
N PRO A 200 -15.32 -3.40 -25.73
CA PRO A 200 -14.56 -3.48 -26.98
C PRO A 200 -14.73 -2.28 -27.92
N ASN A 201 -15.89 -1.62 -27.86
CA ASN A 201 -16.22 -0.48 -28.73
C ASN A 201 -15.42 0.78 -28.36
N GLU A 202 -14.93 0.90 -27.13
CA GLU A 202 -14.17 2.05 -26.65
C GLU A 202 -12.67 1.97 -27.00
N ARG A 203 -12.25 0.90 -27.68
CA ARG A 203 -10.84 0.68 -28.05
C ARG A 203 -10.40 1.62 -29.16
N LYS A 204 -9.48 2.53 -28.84
CA LYS A 204 -8.73 3.34 -29.81
C LYS A 204 -7.76 2.50 -30.64
N ASN A 205 -6.98 1.64 -29.97
CA ASN A 205 -6.04 0.74 -30.62
C ASN A 205 -6.74 -0.53 -31.10
N LYS A 206 -6.69 -0.79 -32.41
CA LYS A 206 -7.25 -2.00 -33.04
C LYS A 206 -6.23 -3.13 -33.21
N ALA A 207 -4.95 -2.90 -32.93
CA ALA A 207 -3.91 -3.92 -33.05
C ALA A 207 -3.96 -4.97 -31.94
N LEU A 208 -4.51 -4.63 -30.77
CA LEU A 208 -4.77 -5.55 -29.67
C LEU A 208 -6.27 -5.87 -29.62
N ASN A 209 -6.67 -6.97 -30.27
CA ASN A 209 -8.02 -7.51 -30.20
C ASN A 209 -8.27 -8.25 -28.87
N ASP A 210 -9.45 -8.83 -28.69
CA ASP A 210 -9.84 -9.56 -27.48
C ASP A 210 -8.84 -10.65 -27.09
N LYS A 211 -8.33 -11.40 -28.07
CA LYS A 211 -7.38 -12.48 -27.85
C LYS A 211 -6.05 -11.93 -27.36
N GLU A 212 -5.51 -10.88 -27.99
CA GLU A 212 -4.24 -10.29 -27.53
C GLU A 212 -4.40 -9.59 -26.18
N LEU A 213 -5.53 -8.95 -25.89
CA LEU A 213 -5.77 -8.33 -24.59
C LEU A 213 -5.89 -9.38 -23.48
N LYS A 214 -6.57 -10.51 -23.72
CA LYS A 214 -6.61 -11.64 -22.77
C LYS A 214 -5.21 -12.23 -22.55
N GLN A 215 -4.44 -12.41 -23.63
CA GLN A 215 -3.05 -12.86 -23.52
C GLN A 215 -2.20 -11.86 -22.74
N LEU A 216 -2.37 -10.56 -22.97
CA LEU A 216 -1.65 -9.50 -22.26
C LEU A 216 -1.93 -9.53 -20.76
N VAL A 217 -3.20 -9.62 -20.33
CA VAL A 217 -3.51 -9.68 -18.89
C VAL A 217 -3.02 -10.98 -18.26
N GLN A 218 -3.02 -12.09 -18.99
CA GLN A 218 -2.44 -13.35 -18.53
C GLN A 218 -0.92 -13.24 -18.38
N ASP A 219 -0.20 -12.83 -19.42
CA ASP A 219 1.26 -12.72 -19.41
C ASP A 219 1.75 -11.70 -18.38
N ALA A 220 1.06 -10.57 -18.24
CA ALA A 220 1.37 -9.59 -17.20
C ALA A 220 1.16 -10.18 -15.79
N SER A 221 0.08 -10.95 -15.59
CA SER A 221 -0.22 -11.61 -14.31
C SER A 221 0.74 -12.76 -14.00
N ASP A 222 1.32 -13.40 -15.01
CA ASP A 222 2.32 -14.48 -14.83
C ASP A 222 3.72 -13.91 -14.56
N LEU A 223 4.07 -12.80 -15.21
CA LEU A 223 5.36 -12.13 -15.03
C LEU A 223 5.43 -11.31 -13.75
N PHE A 224 4.31 -10.71 -13.34
CA PHE A 224 4.24 -9.77 -12.23
C PHE A 224 3.07 -10.13 -11.32
N ASP A 225 3.08 -11.33 -10.73
CA ASP A 225 1.94 -11.87 -10.00
C ASP A 225 1.37 -10.88 -8.96
N PRO A 226 0.18 -10.31 -9.19
CA PRO A 226 -0.54 -9.46 -8.23
C PRO A 226 -0.74 -10.06 -6.83
N PHE A 227 -0.58 -11.39 -6.67
CA PHE A 227 -0.67 -12.10 -5.40
C PHE A 227 0.70 -12.39 -4.75
N ASP A 228 1.80 -11.94 -5.35
CA ASP A 228 3.14 -12.10 -4.81
C ASP A 228 3.28 -11.37 -3.45
N ALA A 229 3.88 -12.07 -2.49
CA ALA A 229 4.12 -11.57 -1.14
C ALA A 229 4.95 -10.28 -1.13
N LYS A 230 5.79 -10.02 -2.14
CA LYS A 230 6.58 -8.78 -2.21
C LYS A 230 5.70 -7.52 -2.26
N TYR A 231 4.46 -7.61 -2.74
CA TYR A 231 3.58 -6.45 -2.88
C TYR A 231 2.80 -6.11 -1.61
N VAL A 232 2.73 -7.00 -0.61
CA VAL A 232 1.79 -6.84 0.53
C VAL A 232 2.07 -5.61 1.41
N SER A 233 3.30 -5.09 1.38
CA SER A 233 3.70 -3.86 2.07
C SER A 233 3.50 -2.60 1.21
N SER A 234 3.16 -2.74 -0.07
CA SER A 234 3.09 -1.62 -1.03
C SER A 234 1.79 -0.82 -0.88
N PRO A 235 1.86 0.52 -0.87
CA PRO A 235 0.67 1.38 -0.87
C PRO A 235 -0.25 1.12 -2.06
N GLY A 236 -1.48 0.67 -1.77
CA GLY A 236 -2.50 0.37 -2.78
C GLY A 236 -2.55 -1.09 -3.24
N VAL A 237 -1.84 -2.01 -2.57
CA VAL A 237 -1.82 -3.45 -2.91
C VAL A 237 -3.22 -4.06 -3.00
N GLU A 238 -4.17 -3.62 -2.19
CA GLU A 238 -5.55 -4.12 -2.22
C GLU A 238 -6.23 -3.94 -3.59
N LEU A 239 -5.94 -2.82 -4.27
CA LEU A 239 -6.48 -2.54 -5.61
C LEU A 239 -5.88 -3.50 -6.65
N LEU A 240 -4.59 -3.82 -6.51
CA LEU A 240 -3.89 -4.76 -7.37
C LEU A 240 -4.44 -6.19 -7.21
N ILE A 241 -4.62 -6.64 -5.96
CA ILE A 241 -5.24 -7.93 -5.62
C ILE A 241 -6.68 -8.00 -6.14
N ALA A 242 -7.48 -6.98 -5.85
CA ALA A 242 -8.87 -6.89 -6.32
C ALA A 242 -8.94 -6.96 -7.85
N LYS A 243 -8.01 -6.30 -8.55
CA LYS A 243 -7.98 -6.32 -10.00
C LYS A 243 -7.70 -7.72 -10.55
N LYS A 244 -6.74 -8.47 -9.99
CA LYS A 244 -6.52 -9.86 -10.43
C LYS A 244 -7.73 -10.75 -10.14
N CYS A 245 -8.32 -10.62 -8.95
CA CYS A 245 -9.54 -11.35 -8.61
C CYS A 245 -10.67 -11.07 -9.61
N TYR A 246 -10.86 -9.81 -10.00
CA TYR A 246 -11.81 -9.40 -11.04
C TYR A 246 -11.54 -10.08 -12.38
N LEU A 247 -10.28 -10.06 -12.84
CA LEU A 247 -9.90 -10.67 -14.12
C LEU A 247 -10.08 -12.19 -14.12
N ILE A 248 -9.84 -12.87 -12.99
CA ILE A 248 -10.14 -14.29 -12.82
C ILE A 248 -11.65 -14.53 -12.86
N LYS A 249 -12.44 -13.76 -12.10
CA LYS A 249 -13.91 -13.86 -12.08
C LYS A 249 -14.52 -13.68 -13.48
N LYS A 250 -13.94 -12.81 -14.31
CA LYS A 250 -14.36 -12.58 -15.70
C LYS A 250 -13.85 -13.63 -16.69
N GLY A 251 -12.99 -14.57 -16.27
CA GLY A 251 -12.37 -15.56 -17.15
C GLY A 251 -11.35 -14.97 -18.13
N TYR A 252 -10.77 -13.83 -17.81
CA TYR A 252 -9.71 -13.20 -18.63
C TYR A 252 -8.31 -13.67 -18.22
N VAL A 253 -8.15 -14.12 -16.97
CA VAL A 253 -6.93 -14.72 -16.43
C VAL A 253 -7.28 -16.08 -15.87
N ARG A 254 -6.37 -17.04 -15.98
CA ARG A 254 -6.53 -18.38 -15.41
C ARG A 254 -6.56 -18.32 -13.89
N GLY A 255 -7.45 -19.08 -13.30
CA GLY A 255 -7.62 -19.19 -11.85
C GLY A 255 -9.02 -19.66 -11.51
N GLY A 256 -9.31 -19.74 -10.22
CA GLY A 256 -10.63 -20.09 -9.72
C GLY A 256 -10.71 -19.84 -8.23
N ALA A 257 -11.92 -19.57 -7.75
CA ALA A 257 -12.19 -19.55 -6.32
C ALA A 257 -12.38 -21.01 -5.85
N SER A 258 -11.74 -21.37 -4.73
CA SER A 258 -12.01 -22.66 -4.10
C SER A 258 -13.37 -22.61 -3.39
N ALA A 259 -14.05 -23.75 -3.23
CA ALA A 259 -15.31 -23.81 -2.49
C ALA A 259 -15.17 -23.26 -1.05
N ALA A 260 -14.04 -23.56 -0.39
CA ALA A 260 -13.71 -23.03 0.93
C ALA A 260 -13.53 -21.50 0.92
N SER A 261 -12.89 -20.95 -0.11
CA SER A 261 -12.74 -19.49 -0.27
C SER A 261 -14.11 -18.82 -0.43
N ILE A 262 -14.99 -19.39 -1.25
CA ILE A 262 -16.35 -18.86 -1.46
C ILE A 262 -17.15 -18.91 -0.15
N ASP A 263 -17.05 -20.02 0.59
CA ASP A 263 -17.72 -20.19 1.88
C ASP A 263 -17.26 -19.11 2.89
N PHE A 264 -15.95 -18.89 3.00
CA PHE A 264 -15.39 -17.85 3.87
C PHE A 264 -15.93 -16.46 3.52
N TRP A 265 -15.83 -16.07 2.25
CA TRP A 265 -16.16 -14.71 1.82
C TRP A 265 -17.66 -14.42 1.75
N ARG A 266 -18.55 -15.44 1.75
CA ARG A 266 -20.01 -15.21 1.74
C ARG A 266 -20.50 -14.42 2.96
N HIS A 267 -19.76 -14.49 4.06
CA HIS A 267 -20.07 -13.82 5.32
C HIS A 267 -19.70 -12.32 5.31
N PHE A 268 -18.99 -11.86 4.27
CA PHE A 268 -18.64 -10.46 4.07
C PHE A 268 -19.56 -9.77 3.05
N ASP A 269 -19.54 -8.43 3.06
CA ASP A 269 -20.31 -7.62 2.11
C ASP A 269 -19.89 -7.89 0.65
N GLU A 270 -20.82 -7.67 -0.28
CA GLU A 270 -20.65 -7.94 -1.72
C GLU A 270 -19.32 -7.47 -2.33
N PRO A 271 -18.81 -6.25 -2.07
CA PRO A 271 -17.52 -5.83 -2.62
C PRO A 271 -16.35 -6.75 -2.23
N TYR A 272 -16.40 -7.34 -1.04
CA TYR A 272 -15.33 -8.20 -0.51
C TYR A 272 -15.45 -9.66 -0.98
N ARG A 273 -16.61 -10.08 -1.46
CA ARG A 273 -16.80 -11.44 -2.02
C ARG A 273 -15.90 -11.72 -3.22
N LEU A 274 -15.43 -10.67 -3.89
CA LEU A 274 -14.47 -10.77 -4.98
C LEU A 274 -13.15 -11.43 -4.54
N TYR A 275 -12.73 -11.28 -3.28
CA TYR A 275 -11.47 -11.83 -2.79
C TYR A 275 -11.49 -13.35 -2.60
N ALA A 276 -12.63 -14.02 -2.82
CA ALA A 276 -12.69 -15.47 -2.92
C ALA A 276 -11.78 -16.06 -4.02
N TYR A 277 -11.43 -15.24 -5.02
CA TYR A 277 -10.51 -15.60 -6.09
C TYR A 277 -9.03 -15.35 -5.75
N ALA A 278 -8.72 -14.79 -4.57
CA ALA A 278 -7.36 -14.66 -4.08
C ALA A 278 -6.90 -15.95 -3.37
N PRO A 279 -5.59 -16.22 -3.29
CA PRO A 279 -5.00 -17.23 -2.43
C PRO A 279 -5.31 -16.99 -0.94
N VAL A 280 -5.42 -18.07 -0.17
CA VAL A 280 -5.80 -18.02 1.27
C VAL A 280 -4.84 -17.18 2.11
N ASN A 281 -3.55 -17.15 1.79
CA ASN A 281 -2.55 -16.34 2.49
C ASN A 281 -2.78 -14.82 2.35
N LEU A 282 -3.61 -14.38 1.41
CA LEU A 282 -4.01 -12.97 1.27
C LEU A 282 -5.38 -12.68 1.89
N HIS A 283 -6.16 -13.71 2.26
CA HIS A 283 -7.47 -13.52 2.86
C HIS A 283 -7.38 -12.85 4.22
N GLU A 284 -6.38 -13.21 5.02
CA GLU A 284 -6.12 -12.59 6.33
C GLU A 284 -5.97 -11.07 6.20
N MET A 285 -5.08 -10.62 5.29
CA MET A 285 -4.80 -9.21 5.08
C MET A 285 -6.06 -8.44 4.67
N VAL A 286 -6.80 -8.95 3.68
CA VAL A 286 -7.96 -8.24 3.14
C VAL A 286 -9.13 -8.23 4.12
N ALA A 287 -9.42 -9.36 4.79
CA ALA A 287 -10.47 -9.43 5.79
C ALA A 287 -10.11 -8.57 7.02
N GLY A 288 -8.85 -8.61 7.46
CA GLY A 288 -8.34 -7.74 8.51
C GLY A 288 -8.54 -6.26 8.19
N ASN A 289 -8.18 -5.82 6.98
CA ASN A 289 -8.39 -4.44 6.56
C ASN A 289 -9.86 -4.04 6.43
N GLU A 290 -10.76 -4.98 6.09
CA GLU A 290 -12.23 -4.75 6.09
C GLU A 290 -12.73 -4.36 7.49
N PHE A 291 -12.34 -5.11 8.52
CA PHE A 291 -12.71 -4.78 9.91
C PHE A 291 -12.24 -3.37 10.30
N LEU A 292 -11.02 -3.00 9.93
CA LEU A 292 -10.45 -1.68 10.27
C LEU A 292 -11.19 -0.53 9.58
N THR A 293 -11.68 -0.74 8.37
CA THR A 293 -12.45 0.27 7.62
C THR A 293 -13.86 0.46 8.20
N HIS A 294 -14.53 -0.63 8.60
CA HIS A 294 -15.97 -0.60 8.87
C HIS A 294 -16.35 -0.57 10.35
N ILE A 295 -15.50 -1.04 11.26
CA ILE A 295 -15.78 -0.97 12.70
C ILE A 295 -16.01 0.47 13.17
N PRO A 296 -15.23 1.50 12.77
CA PRO A 296 -15.49 2.86 13.23
C PRO A 296 -16.83 3.46 12.76
N GLY A 297 -17.42 2.95 11.67
CA GLY A 297 -18.56 3.58 10.98
C GLY A 297 -19.90 2.84 11.05
N ARG A 298 -19.94 1.55 11.40
CA ARG A 298 -21.21 0.81 11.52
C ARG A 298 -21.83 1.02 12.92
N PRO A 299 -23.09 1.49 13.02
CA PRO A 299 -23.88 1.36 14.23
C PRO A 299 -23.93 -0.12 14.58
N SER A 300 -23.67 -0.44 15.83
CA SER A 300 -23.67 -1.78 16.39
C SER A 300 -25.04 -2.44 16.25
N ALA A 301 -25.30 -3.10 15.11
CA ALA A 301 -25.97 -4.38 15.15
C ALA A 301 -24.96 -5.36 15.77
N SER A 302 -24.80 -5.28 17.09
CA SER A 302 -23.65 -5.81 17.84
C SER A 302 -23.43 -7.32 17.71
N GLY A 303 -24.40 -8.08 17.22
CA GLY A 303 -24.27 -9.52 16.98
C GLY A 303 -23.48 -9.88 15.72
N GLU A 304 -23.83 -9.29 14.57
CA GLU A 304 -23.29 -9.75 13.27
C GLU A 304 -21.79 -9.45 13.10
N GLN A 305 -21.32 -8.31 13.61
CA GLN A 305 -19.88 -7.99 13.57
C GLN A 305 -19.06 -8.85 14.52
N ALA A 306 -19.58 -9.15 15.71
CA ALA A 306 -18.92 -10.02 16.68
C ALA A 306 -18.84 -11.46 16.15
N ASP A 307 -19.90 -11.95 15.52
CA ASP A 307 -19.95 -13.27 14.89
C ASP A 307 -18.99 -13.36 13.70
N LEU A 308 -18.97 -12.34 12.84
CA LEU A 308 -18.02 -12.26 11.72
C LEU A 308 -16.57 -12.21 12.22
N PHE A 309 -16.29 -11.47 13.29
CA PHE A 309 -14.95 -11.41 13.87
C PHE A 309 -14.56 -12.73 14.56
N ASN A 310 -15.48 -13.41 15.25
CA ASN A 310 -15.23 -14.75 15.80
C ASN A 310 -14.99 -15.77 14.68
N TYR A 311 -15.71 -15.68 13.57
CA TYR A 311 -15.46 -16.48 12.37
C TYR A 311 -14.07 -16.19 11.78
N PHE A 312 -13.67 -14.93 11.69
CA PHE A 312 -12.31 -14.54 11.28
C PHE A 312 -11.24 -15.11 12.20
N LYS A 313 -11.38 -14.98 13.52
CA LYS A 313 -10.43 -15.55 14.51
C LYS A 313 -10.31 -17.07 14.39
N THR A 314 -11.42 -17.75 14.09
CA THR A 314 -11.42 -19.22 13.90
C THR A 314 -10.61 -19.63 12.67
N ASN A 315 -10.70 -18.85 11.58
CA ASN A 315 -9.96 -19.10 10.35
C ASN A 315 -8.49 -18.62 10.40
N PHE A 316 -8.20 -17.56 11.16
CA PHE A 316 -6.87 -16.95 11.29
C PHE A 316 -6.48 -16.71 12.76
N PRO A 317 -6.33 -17.75 13.61
CA PRO A 317 -6.16 -17.60 15.05
C PRO A 317 -4.85 -16.93 15.49
N LYS A 318 -3.88 -16.80 14.58
CA LYS A 318 -2.59 -16.13 14.80
C LYS A 318 -2.50 -14.78 14.10
N SER A 319 -3.62 -14.26 13.61
CA SER A 319 -3.59 -13.05 12.80
C SER A 319 -3.11 -11.84 13.60
N VAL A 320 -2.24 -11.05 12.97
CA VAL A 320 -1.75 -9.78 13.51
C VAL A 320 -2.86 -8.72 13.63
N TYR A 321 -4.01 -8.94 13.00
CA TYR A 321 -5.18 -8.06 13.07
C TYR A 321 -6.01 -8.27 14.32
N ILE A 322 -5.99 -9.46 14.94
CA ILE A 322 -6.83 -9.78 16.11
C ILE A 322 -6.69 -8.75 17.24
N PRO A 323 -5.48 -8.48 17.78
CA PRO A 323 -5.35 -7.53 18.89
C PRO A 323 -5.78 -6.10 18.51
N VAL A 324 -5.63 -5.72 17.23
CA VAL A 324 -6.00 -4.39 16.73
C VAL A 324 -7.51 -4.26 16.61
N VAL A 325 -8.19 -5.30 16.11
CA VAL A 325 -9.64 -5.32 15.97
C VAL A 325 -10.32 -5.40 17.34
N GLU A 326 -9.78 -6.19 18.27
CA GLU A 326 -10.27 -6.23 19.66
C GLU A 326 -10.18 -4.86 20.34
N GLU A 327 -9.04 -4.17 20.21
CA GLU A 327 -8.88 -2.79 20.71
C GLU A 327 -9.94 -1.83 20.15
N LEU A 328 -10.31 -1.97 18.88
CA LEU A 328 -11.33 -1.13 18.25
C LEU A 328 -12.76 -1.46 18.70
N LEU A 329 -13.05 -2.73 18.97
CA LEU A 329 -14.35 -3.17 19.48
C LEU A 329 -14.56 -2.73 20.93
N ASP A 330 -13.51 -2.76 21.76
CA ASP A 330 -13.55 -2.36 23.18
C ASP A 330 -13.66 -0.84 23.40
N ARG A 331 -13.30 -0.03 22.40
CA ARG A 331 -13.37 1.44 22.46
C ARG A 331 -14.79 2.01 22.26
N LYS A 332 -15.78 1.18 21.94
CA LYS A 332 -17.18 1.57 21.76
C LYS A 332 -17.99 1.31 23.03
#